data_AF-A0A9C9PM87-F1
#
_entry.id   AF-A0A9C9PM87-F1
#
_cell.length_a   1.000
_cell.length_b   1.000
_cell.length_c   1.000
_cell.angle_alpha   90.00
_cell.angle_beta   90.00
_cell.angle_gamma   90.00
#
_symmetry.space_group_name_H-M   'P 1'
#
loop_
_entity.id
_entity.type
_entity.pdbx_description
1 polymer ?
#
loop_
_entity_poly.entity_id
_entity_poly.type
_entity_poly.pdbx_seq_one_letter_code
_entity_poly.pdbx_strand_id
1 'polypeptide(L)'
;MPRVSGLSKREASHLNCRDAMLRVSGLSKREASHLNCRDAMPRVSGLSKREASHLNCRDAKPRVSGLSKHEASRLNCRDAMPRVSGLSKREASRLNCRDAMPRVSGLSKREASRLWFVETRSLASEL
;
A
#
# COMPACT_ATOMS: atom_id res chain seq x y z
N MET A 1 9.92 3.55 -15.08
CA MET A 1 9.28 4.26 -13.95
C MET A 1 7.92 4.80 -14.40
N PRO A 2 6.83 4.03 -14.25
CA PRO A 2 5.47 4.50 -14.58
C PRO A 2 5.05 5.67 -13.68
N ARG A 3 4.57 6.75 -14.32
CA ARG A 3 3.95 7.89 -13.66
C ARG A 3 2.54 8.06 -14.18
N VAL A 4 1.58 8.17 -13.28
CA VAL A 4 0.19 8.46 -13.59
C VAL A 4 -0.16 9.78 -12.94
N SER A 5 -0.60 10.75 -13.73
CA SER A 5 -1.04 12.04 -13.21
C SER A 5 -2.15 12.66 -14.03
N GLY A 6 -3.18 13.19 -13.37
CA GLY A 6 -4.27 13.90 -14.04
C GLY A 6 -5.60 13.87 -13.29
N LEU A 7 -6.65 14.33 -13.98
CA LEU A 7 -8.04 14.23 -13.55
C LEU A 7 -8.67 13.03 -14.26
N SER A 8 -9.00 12.00 -13.51
CA SER A 8 -9.52 10.76 -14.10
C SER A 8 -10.72 10.24 -13.32
N LYS A 9 -11.68 9.64 -14.04
CA LYS A 9 -12.81 8.98 -13.36
C LYS A 9 -12.36 7.68 -12.70
N ARG A 10 -11.38 6.98 -13.29
CA ARG A 10 -10.88 5.69 -12.81
C ARG A 10 -9.43 5.50 -13.27
N GLU A 11 -8.57 5.12 -12.35
CA GLU A 11 -7.20 4.69 -12.64
C GLU A 11 -7.00 3.26 -12.20
N ALA A 12 -6.39 2.46 -13.06
CA ALA A 12 -5.99 1.10 -12.77
C ALA A 12 -4.57 0.91 -13.26
N SER A 13 -3.66 0.56 -12.35
CA SER A 13 -2.27 0.25 -12.67
C SER A 13 -1.98 -1.20 -12.31
N HIS A 14 -1.48 -1.97 -13.27
CA HIS A 14 -0.98 -3.32 -13.03
C HIS A 14 0.46 -3.42 -13.52
N LEU A 15 1.38 -3.75 -12.62
CA LEU A 15 2.80 -3.92 -12.96
C LEU A 15 3.31 -5.27 -12.45
N ASN A 16 4.03 -5.95 -13.34
CA ASN A 16 4.79 -7.14 -13.01
C ASN A 16 6.23 -6.94 -13.47
N CYS A 17 7.15 -6.83 -12.52
CA CYS A 17 8.56 -6.58 -12.80
C CYS A 17 9.42 -6.98 -11.60
N ARG A 18 10.74 -7.00 -11.75
CA ARG A 18 11.64 -7.25 -10.61
C ARG A 18 11.52 -6.14 -9.56
N ASP A 19 11.61 -4.89 -10.00
CA ASP A 19 11.51 -3.72 -9.14
C ASP A 19 10.44 -2.76 -9.69
N ALA A 20 9.45 -2.43 -8.87
CA ALA A 20 8.36 -1.54 -9.25
C ALA A 20 8.44 -0.22 -8.46
N MET A 21 8.66 0.89 -9.16
CA MET A 21 8.31 2.21 -8.61
C MET A 21 7.19 2.82 -9.43
N LEU A 22 6.03 2.93 -8.80
CA LEU A 22 4.85 3.57 -9.36
C LEU A 22 4.63 4.91 -8.67
N ARG A 23 4.44 5.99 -9.43
CA ARG A 23 4.03 7.28 -8.86
C ARG A 23 2.67 7.65 -9.41
N VAL A 24 1.67 7.70 -8.55
CA VAL A 24 0.31 8.14 -8.87
C VAL A 24 0.07 9.47 -8.19
N SER A 25 -0.37 10.48 -8.96
CA SER A 25 -0.72 11.76 -8.39
C SER A 25 -1.83 12.48 -9.14
N GLY A 26 -2.94 12.80 -8.50
CA GLY A 26 -4.06 13.46 -9.18
C GLY A 26 -5.34 13.52 -8.38
N LEU A 27 -6.43 13.84 -9.08
CA LEU A 27 -7.79 13.74 -8.52
C LEU A 27 -8.53 12.63 -9.27
N SER A 28 -8.91 11.58 -8.53
CA SER A 28 -9.65 10.48 -9.10
C SER A 28 -10.91 10.14 -8.31
N LYS A 29 -11.92 9.59 -8.98
CA LYS A 29 -13.04 8.97 -8.23
C LYS A 29 -12.64 7.58 -7.72
N ARG A 30 -11.79 6.85 -8.43
CA ARG A 30 -11.41 5.49 -8.07
C ARG A 30 -10.00 5.17 -8.56
N GLU A 31 -9.12 4.82 -7.64
CA GLU A 31 -7.77 4.34 -7.90
C GLU A 31 -7.66 2.87 -7.50
N ALA A 32 -7.06 2.08 -8.38
CA ALA A 32 -6.71 0.69 -8.13
C ALA A 32 -5.28 0.41 -8.58
N SER A 33 -4.42 -0.06 -7.68
CA SER A 33 -3.03 -0.39 -7.99
C SER A 33 -2.74 -1.83 -7.60
N HIS A 34 -2.20 -2.60 -8.53
CA HIS A 34 -1.78 -3.99 -8.33
C HIS A 34 -0.31 -4.13 -8.76
N LEU A 35 0.57 -4.39 -7.81
CA LEU A 35 1.99 -4.63 -8.09
C LEU A 35 2.37 -6.05 -7.67
N ASN A 36 2.99 -6.78 -8.60
CA ASN A 36 3.63 -8.07 -8.33
C ASN A 36 5.11 -7.96 -8.69
N CYS A 37 5.97 -7.91 -7.69
CA CYS A 37 7.40 -7.63 -7.91
C CYS A 37 8.25 -8.16 -6.78
N ARG A 38 9.59 -8.15 -6.92
CA ARG A 38 10.47 -8.46 -5.79
C ARG A 38 10.46 -7.29 -4.81
N ASP A 39 10.66 -6.08 -5.32
CA ASP A 39 10.69 -4.85 -4.52
C ASP A 39 9.67 -3.83 -5.04
N ALA A 40 8.77 -3.37 -4.17
CA ALA A 40 7.71 -2.42 -4.51
C ALA A 40 7.83 -1.11 -3.72
N MET A 41 7.94 0.02 -4.43
CA MET A 41 7.96 1.35 -3.84
C MET A 41 6.91 2.28 -4.49
N PRO A 42 5.61 1.98 -4.38
CA PRO A 42 4.58 2.87 -4.89
C PRO A 42 4.49 4.15 -4.06
N ARG A 43 4.25 5.27 -4.74
CA ARG A 43 3.99 6.58 -4.17
C ARG A 43 2.67 7.09 -4.70
N VAL A 44 1.67 7.20 -3.83
CA VAL A 44 0.35 7.73 -4.17
C VAL A 44 0.19 9.08 -3.47
N SER A 45 -0.16 10.13 -4.21
CA SER A 45 -0.37 11.47 -3.67
C SER A 45 -1.55 12.17 -4.35
N GLY A 46 -2.68 12.38 -3.68
CA GLY A 46 -3.83 13.00 -4.34
C GLY A 46 -5.12 13.02 -3.54
N LEU A 47 -6.23 13.34 -4.22
CA LEU A 47 -7.57 13.22 -3.64
C LEU A 47 -8.34 12.13 -4.38
N SER A 48 -8.75 11.10 -3.65
CA SER A 48 -9.51 9.98 -4.21
C SER A 48 -10.81 9.78 -3.44
N LYS A 49 -11.91 9.41 -4.12
CA LYS A 49 -13.10 8.93 -3.38
C LYS A 49 -12.87 7.51 -2.87
N ARG A 50 -12.17 6.68 -3.65
CA ARG A 50 -11.90 5.29 -3.30
C ARG A 50 -10.54 4.87 -3.81
N GLU A 51 -9.68 4.43 -2.91
CA GLU A 51 -8.36 3.89 -3.22
C GLU A 51 -8.29 2.42 -2.84
N ALA A 52 -7.74 1.60 -3.73
CA ALA A 52 -7.48 0.19 -3.50
C ALA A 52 -6.06 -0.16 -3.96
N SER A 53 -5.24 -0.65 -3.05
CA SER A 53 -3.84 -0.99 -3.33
C SER A 53 -3.55 -2.43 -2.92
N HIS A 54 -2.99 -3.20 -3.83
CA HIS A 54 -2.65 -4.61 -3.66
C HIS A 54 -1.18 -4.80 -4.05
N LEU A 55 -0.33 -5.11 -3.08
CA LEU A 55 1.10 -5.40 -3.31
C LEU A 55 1.39 -6.85 -2.95
N ASN A 56 2.01 -7.56 -3.87
CA ASN A 56 2.58 -8.88 -3.63
C ASN A 56 4.08 -8.81 -3.96
N CYS A 57 4.93 -8.77 -2.94
CA CYS A 57 6.36 -8.60 -3.14
C CYS A 57 7.20 -9.13 -1.97
N ARG A 58 8.51 -9.25 -2.11
CA ARG A 58 9.36 -9.56 -0.95
C ARG A 58 9.40 -8.34 -0.03
N ASP A 59 9.73 -7.17 -0.58
CA ASP A 59 9.85 -5.94 0.18
C ASP A 59 8.88 -4.88 -0.35
N ALA A 60 8.07 -4.31 0.54
CA ALA A 60 7.06 -3.31 0.21
C ALA A 60 7.30 -2.01 1.01
N LYS A 61 7.52 -0.89 0.31
CA LYS A 61 7.63 0.44 0.94
C LYS A 61 6.63 1.43 0.33
N PRO A 62 5.31 1.18 0.42
CA PRO A 62 4.32 2.09 -0.11
C PRO A 62 4.32 3.40 0.67
N ARG A 63 4.16 4.51 -0.07
CA ARG A 63 3.95 5.84 0.49
C ARG A 63 2.64 6.39 -0.03
N VAL A 64 1.66 6.54 0.84
CA VAL A 64 0.34 7.09 0.50
C VAL A 64 0.22 8.44 1.18
N SER A 65 -0.19 9.45 0.42
CA SER A 65 -0.45 10.79 0.93
C SER A 65 -1.69 11.41 0.31
N GLY A 66 -2.47 12.15 1.10
CA GLY A 66 -3.62 12.90 0.58
C GLY A 66 -4.94 12.65 1.29
N LEU A 67 -6.06 12.87 0.61
CA LEU A 67 -7.40 12.71 1.20
C LEU A 67 -8.19 11.64 0.46
N SER A 68 -8.67 10.64 1.20
CA SER A 68 -9.49 9.57 0.67
C SER A 68 -10.82 9.46 1.44
N LYS A 69 -11.94 9.15 0.76
CA LYS A 69 -13.15 8.76 1.51
C LYS A 69 -13.07 7.32 1.96
N HIS A 70 -12.51 6.44 1.14
CA HIS A 70 -12.35 5.04 1.45
C HIS A 70 -11.01 4.55 0.91
N GLU A 71 -10.18 4.02 1.80
CA GLU A 71 -8.88 3.44 1.49
C GLU A 71 -8.89 1.96 1.84
N ALA A 72 -8.39 1.13 0.93
CA ALA A 72 -8.23 -0.29 1.15
C ALA A 72 -6.85 -0.73 0.69
N SER A 73 -6.00 -1.16 1.62
CA SER A 73 -4.65 -1.63 1.33
C SER A 73 -4.51 -3.11 1.67
N ARG A 74 -3.89 -3.87 0.78
CA ARG A 74 -3.50 -5.27 1.00
C ARG A 74 -2.03 -5.45 0.63
N LEU A 75 -1.19 -5.67 1.63
CA LEU A 75 0.21 -5.99 1.42
C LEU A 75 0.43 -7.46 1.79
N ASN A 76 0.96 -8.22 0.84
CA ASN A 76 1.44 -9.57 1.06
C ASN A 76 2.94 -9.57 0.79
N CYS A 77 3.73 -9.62 1.85
CA CYS A 77 5.17 -9.42 1.73
C CYS A 77 6.00 -10.13 2.78
N ARG A 78 7.33 -10.14 2.64
CA ARG A 78 8.19 -10.53 3.75
C ARG A 78 8.36 -9.34 4.67
N ASP A 79 8.77 -8.20 4.12
CA ASP A 79 9.03 -6.97 4.87
C ASP A 79 8.18 -5.81 4.35
N ALA A 80 7.40 -5.18 5.24
CA ALA A 80 6.53 -4.04 4.92
C ALA A 80 6.93 -2.79 5.71
N MET A 81 7.18 -1.69 5.02
CA MET A 81 7.34 -0.37 5.65
C MET A 81 6.38 0.66 5.04
N PRO A 82 5.05 0.48 5.21
CA PRO A 82 4.07 1.42 4.70
C PRO A 82 4.17 2.75 5.43
N ARG A 83 4.11 3.84 4.66
CA ARG A 83 4.00 5.20 5.19
C ARG A 83 2.72 5.83 4.66
N VAL A 84 1.78 6.09 5.55
CA VAL A 84 0.48 6.69 5.21
C VAL A 84 0.40 8.04 5.88
N SER A 85 0.16 9.10 5.10
CA SER A 85 0.03 10.46 5.62
C SER A 85 -1.14 11.20 5.00
N GLY A 86 -2.25 11.38 5.71
CA GLY A 86 -3.46 11.92 5.08
C GLY A 86 -4.69 11.89 5.96
N LEU A 87 -5.85 12.22 5.37
CA LEU A 87 -7.14 12.07 6.05
C LEU A 87 -8.00 11.08 5.30
N SER A 88 -8.51 10.07 6.01
CA SER A 88 -9.42 9.08 5.46
C SER A 88 -10.74 9.06 6.24
N LYS A 89 -11.88 8.87 5.59
CA LYS A 89 -13.12 8.59 6.35
C LYS A 89 -13.20 7.14 6.78
N ARG A 90 -12.68 6.23 5.96
CA ARG A 90 -12.64 4.80 6.24
C ARG A 90 -11.37 4.22 5.67
N GLU A 91 -10.58 3.60 6.52
CA GLU A 91 -9.36 2.89 6.14
C GLU A 91 -9.51 1.41 6.49
N ALA A 92 -9.15 0.54 5.55
CA ALA A 92 -9.07 -0.89 5.76
C ALA A 92 -7.72 -1.41 5.27
N SER A 93 -6.84 -1.75 6.20
CA SER A 93 -5.48 -2.20 5.90
C SER A 93 -5.32 -3.66 6.27
N ARG A 94 -4.83 -4.49 5.35
CA ARG A 94 -4.46 -5.89 5.60
C ARG A 94 -2.99 -6.08 5.27
N LEU A 95 -2.19 -6.36 6.29
CA LEU A 95 -0.77 -6.63 6.16
C LEU A 95 -0.56 -8.10 6.50
N ASN A 96 -0.13 -8.88 5.51
CA ASN A 96 0.34 -10.24 5.71
C ASN A 96 1.84 -10.24 5.43
N CYS A 97 2.63 -9.87 6.45
CA CYS A 97 4.07 -9.84 6.31
C CYS A 97 4.78 -10.43 7.54
N ARG A 98 6.01 -10.90 7.35
CA ARG A 98 6.83 -11.45 8.43
C ARG A 98 7.27 -10.33 9.37
N ASP A 99 7.75 -9.23 8.78
CA ASP A 99 8.12 -8.02 9.51
C ASP A 99 7.37 -6.81 8.93
N ALA A 100 6.77 -6.00 9.81
CA ALA A 100 6.06 -4.79 9.39
C ALA A 100 6.33 -3.62 10.33
N MET A 101 6.76 -2.49 9.76
CA MET A 101 6.97 -1.21 10.46
C MET A 101 6.11 -0.11 9.81
N PRO A 102 4.79 -0.11 10.06
CA PRO A 102 3.92 0.93 9.55
C PRO A 102 4.20 2.27 10.22
N ARG A 103 4.20 3.36 9.44
CA ARG A 103 4.19 4.74 9.93
C ARG A 103 2.96 5.44 9.39
N VAL A 104 1.99 5.67 10.26
CA VAL A 104 0.76 6.37 9.92
C VAL A 104 0.77 7.73 10.61
N SER A 105 0.66 8.78 9.82
CA SER A 105 0.59 10.17 10.28
C SER A 105 -0.61 10.84 9.63
N GLY A 106 -1.80 10.64 10.20
CA GLY A 106 -3.06 11.04 9.59
C GLY A 106 -4.24 10.85 10.53
N LEU A 107 -5.41 11.36 10.16
CA LEU A 107 -6.65 11.14 10.92
C LEU A 107 -7.62 10.32 10.08
N SER A 108 -8.01 9.16 10.62
CA SER A 108 -9.06 8.34 10.06
C SER A 108 -10.31 8.39 10.96
N LYS A 109 -11.51 8.52 10.38
CA LYS A 109 -12.75 8.43 11.19
C LYS A 109 -13.07 7.00 11.61
N ARG A 110 -12.67 6.03 10.79
CA ARG A 110 -12.86 4.59 11.03
C ARG A 110 -11.67 3.84 10.43
N GLU A 111 -10.88 3.22 11.29
CA GLU A 111 -9.76 2.37 10.89
C GLU A 111 -10.07 0.91 11.17
N ALA A 112 -9.75 0.04 10.22
CA ALA A 112 -9.79 -1.40 10.39
C ALA A 112 -8.49 -2.00 9.85
N SER A 113 -7.51 -2.16 10.74
CA SER A 113 -6.20 -2.70 10.41
C SER A 113 -6.10 -4.16 10.89
N ARG A 114 -5.78 -5.07 9.97
CA ARG A 114 -5.49 -6.49 10.26
C ARG A 114 -4.03 -6.76 9.93
N LEU A 115 -3.24 -7.03 10.96
CA LEU A 115 -1.85 -7.44 10.83
C LEU A 115 -1.78 -8.94 11.08
N TRP A 116 -1.33 -9.68 10.09
CA TRP A 116 -0.94 -11.07 10.24
C TRP A 116 0.57 -11.14 10.20
N PHE A 117 1.16 -11.42 11.36
CA PHE A 117 2.58 -11.68 11.49
C PHE A 117 2.79 -13.19 11.44
N VAL A 118 3.51 -13.65 10.44
CA VAL A 118 4.12 -14.98 10.52
C VAL A 118 5.43 -14.77 11.25
N GLU A 119 5.39 -14.84 12.59
CA GLU A 119 6.60 -15.07 13.37
C GLU A 119 7.10 -16.44 12.95
N THR A 120 7.99 -16.49 11.97
CA THR A 120 8.83 -17.66 11.84
C THR A 120 9.68 -17.64 13.09
N ARG A 121 9.30 -18.45 14.08
CA ARG A 121 10.29 -19.14 14.88
C ARG A 121 11.24 -19.76 13.88
N SER A 122 12.34 -19.05 13.60
CA SER A 122 13.53 -19.72 13.11
C SER A 122 13.84 -20.66 14.24
N LEU A 123 13.52 -21.94 14.03
CA LEU A 123 14.06 -23.00 14.84
C LEU A 123 15.55 -22.67 14.95
N ALA A 124 15.97 -22.27 16.14
CA ALA A 124 17.31 -22.57 16.59
C ALA A 124 17.35 -24.10 16.52
N SER A 125 17.67 -24.61 15.34
CA SER A 125 18.01 -26.00 15.15
C SER A 125 19.24 -26.20 16.00
N GLU A 126 18.99 -26.90 17.10
CA GLU A 126 19.93 -27.76 17.82
C GLU A 126 21.19 -28.03 16.99
N LEU A 127 22.34 -27.54 17.48
CA LEU A 127 23.65 -28.19 17.48
C LEU A 127 24.60 -27.36 18.36
#